data_AF-T0LGG2-F1
#
_entry.id   AF-T0LGG2-F1
#
_cell.length_a   1.000
_cell.length_b   1.000
_cell.length_c   1.000
_cell.angle_alpha   90.00
_cell.angle_beta   90.00
_cell.angle_gamma   90.00
#
_symmetry.space_group_name_H-M   'P 1'
#
loop_
_entity.id
_entity.type
_entity.pdbx_description
1 polymer ?
#
loop_
_entity_poly.entity_id
_entity_poly.type
_entity_poly.pdbx_seq_one_letter_code
_entity_poly.pdbx_strand_id
1 'polypeptide(L)'
;MEAEYEGETEPVYDYVMDSNHKTRASFWWGTRLSNAYFIGILSAASQIPGVEVVSETYLNRARLIFNGNRSKSDLRSAALFDLRWSFQFENSLVVTVDSDFEYDTTPYNSDFWASPTLTEALHYSKIMHSLFALDLGNCDSPNLLVDEDGLNYAILDPNNSNRLPGGIFGNFTDEDRLDNHRFTMLPRPDADESLIRGTVPLVESYSTIQPLMGPLSCEKATIAAQYLCSVPKQKSVGVMLLAIVLADLVFLQAAWKLLQWTADSRMANRPQMKFCEGCLDARGGNPDGIQLENQTRGRQRAGSTLRPNDRYVRLHSHE
;
A
#
# COMPACT_ATOMS: atom_id res chain seq x y z
N MET A 1 -36.19 -19.27 6.48
CA MET A 1 -36.25 -19.21 5.01
C MET A 1 -34.87 -18.76 4.60
N GLU A 2 -33.95 -19.72 4.56
CA GLU A 2 -32.57 -19.50 4.13
C GLU A 2 -32.61 -19.44 2.60
N ALA A 3 -32.22 -18.30 2.04
CA ALA A 3 -32.04 -18.17 0.61
C ALA A 3 -30.74 -18.91 0.26
N GLU A 4 -30.88 -20.12 -0.25
CA GLU A 4 -29.79 -20.91 -0.79
C GLU A 4 -29.34 -20.25 -2.11
N TYR A 5 -28.09 -19.81 -2.14
CA TYR A 5 -27.49 -19.04 -3.23
C TYR A 5 -26.77 -19.98 -4.19
N GLU A 6 -27.26 -20.05 -5.44
CA GLU A 6 -26.69 -20.87 -6.53
C GLU A 6 -25.84 -20.06 -7.53
N GLY A 7 -25.32 -18.88 -7.13
CA GLY A 7 -24.47 -18.09 -8.01
C GLY A 7 -23.04 -18.67 -8.06
N GLU A 8 -22.60 -19.13 -9.24
CA GLU A 8 -21.19 -19.43 -9.50
C GLU A 8 -20.36 -18.14 -9.34
N THR A 9 -19.51 -18.09 -8.33
CA THR A 9 -18.59 -16.98 -8.11
C THR A 9 -17.34 -17.17 -8.97
N GLU A 10 -17.10 -16.27 -9.92
CA GLU A 10 -15.87 -16.25 -10.72
C GLU A 10 -14.62 -16.14 -9.81
N PRO A 11 -13.54 -16.90 -10.08
CA PRO A 11 -12.33 -16.92 -9.25
C PRO A 11 -11.41 -15.69 -9.43
N VAL A 12 -11.78 -14.72 -10.28
CA VAL A 12 -11.01 -13.51 -10.54
C VAL A 12 -11.64 -12.31 -9.85
N TYR A 13 -11.27 -12.08 -8.58
CA TYR A 13 -11.56 -10.87 -7.77
C TYR A 13 -12.88 -10.14 -8.13
N ASP A 14 -14.02 -10.82 -8.00
CA ASP A 14 -15.30 -10.19 -8.30
C ASP A 14 -15.96 -9.66 -7.01
N TYR A 15 -16.08 -8.34 -6.93
CA TYR A 15 -16.87 -7.65 -5.89
C TYR A 15 -18.38 -7.60 -6.28
N VAL A 16 -18.81 -8.52 -7.14
CA VAL A 16 -20.01 -8.41 -7.98
C VAL A 16 -20.75 -9.73 -7.99
N MET A 17 -22.04 -9.71 -7.63
CA MET A 17 -22.90 -10.91 -7.61
C MET A 17 -23.70 -11.12 -8.91
N ASP A 18 -23.78 -10.12 -9.80
CA ASP A 18 -24.52 -10.22 -11.07
C ASP A 18 -23.62 -9.76 -12.24
N SER A 19 -22.72 -10.65 -12.67
CA SER A 19 -21.77 -10.43 -13.77
C SER A 19 -22.31 -10.91 -15.14
N ASN A 20 -23.60 -11.24 -15.26
CA ASN A 20 -24.11 -11.81 -16.50
C ASN A 20 -24.06 -10.80 -17.66
N HIS A 21 -23.03 -10.91 -18.49
CA HIS A 21 -22.77 -10.02 -19.62
C HIS A 21 -23.89 -9.98 -20.68
N LYS A 22 -24.76 -11.00 -20.74
CA LYS A 22 -25.89 -11.09 -21.70
C LYS A 22 -27.12 -10.34 -21.25
N THR A 23 -27.33 -10.18 -19.94
CA THR A 23 -28.50 -9.47 -19.39
C THR A 23 -28.11 -8.16 -18.72
N ARG A 24 -26.86 -8.02 -18.28
CA ARG A 24 -26.32 -6.90 -17.49
C ARG A 24 -25.04 -6.32 -18.11
N ALA A 25 -25.05 -6.09 -19.42
CA ALA A 25 -23.86 -5.66 -20.15
C ALA A 25 -23.22 -4.39 -19.57
N SER A 26 -24.03 -3.37 -19.26
CA SER A 26 -23.57 -2.11 -18.64
C SER A 26 -22.83 -2.32 -17.33
N PHE A 27 -23.32 -3.25 -16.51
CA PHE A 27 -22.72 -3.56 -15.22
C PHE A 27 -21.41 -4.32 -15.38
N TRP A 28 -21.39 -5.33 -16.27
CA TRP A 28 -20.17 -6.07 -16.61
C TRP A 28 -19.05 -5.14 -17.11
N TRP A 29 -19.39 -4.22 -18.01
CA TRP A 29 -18.43 -3.22 -18.49
C TRP A 29 -17.92 -2.34 -17.36
N GLY A 30 -18.83 -1.80 -16.55
CA GLY A 30 -18.46 -0.93 -15.44
C GLY A 30 -17.50 -1.59 -14.47
N THR A 31 -17.72 -2.87 -14.11
CA THR A 31 -16.90 -3.57 -13.11
C THR A 31 -15.52 -3.92 -13.66
N ARG A 32 -15.45 -4.43 -14.90
CA ARG A 32 -14.17 -4.78 -15.55
C ARG A 32 -13.33 -3.54 -15.83
N LEU A 33 -13.94 -2.43 -16.26
CA LEU A 33 -13.27 -1.14 -16.42
C LEU A 33 -12.81 -0.56 -15.07
N SER A 34 -13.64 -0.66 -14.03
CA SER A 34 -13.28 -0.19 -12.69
C SER A 34 -12.02 -0.91 -12.18
N ASN A 35 -11.93 -2.22 -12.37
CA ASN A 35 -10.74 -2.99 -12.00
C ASN A 35 -9.50 -2.54 -12.80
N ALA A 36 -9.61 -2.43 -14.13
CA ALA A 36 -8.50 -2.03 -14.98
C ALA A 36 -7.97 -0.64 -14.64
N TYR A 37 -8.86 0.34 -14.42
CA TYR A 37 -8.47 1.70 -14.05
C TYR A 37 -7.98 1.80 -12.61
N PHE A 38 -8.55 1.04 -11.67
CA PHE A 38 -8.04 1.01 -10.29
C PHE A 38 -6.58 0.52 -10.23
N ILE A 39 -6.27 -0.55 -10.96
CA ILE A 39 -4.90 -1.06 -11.06
C ILE A 39 -4.02 -0.06 -11.83
N GLY A 40 -4.56 0.62 -12.84
CA GLY A 40 -3.91 1.74 -13.53
C GLY A 40 -3.48 2.86 -12.57
N ILE A 41 -4.34 3.26 -11.63
CA ILE A 41 -3.99 4.24 -10.58
C ILE A 41 -2.80 3.77 -9.76
N LEU A 42 -2.80 2.51 -9.30
CA LEU A 42 -1.71 1.94 -8.51
C LEU A 42 -0.40 1.91 -9.31
N SER A 43 -0.48 1.51 -10.59
CA SER A 43 0.67 1.47 -11.49
C SER A 43 1.23 2.88 -11.74
N ALA A 44 0.38 3.87 -12.03
CA ALA A 44 0.79 5.27 -12.18
C ALA A 44 1.42 5.82 -10.89
N ALA A 45 0.82 5.53 -9.74
CA ALA A 45 1.31 5.99 -8.45
C ALA A 45 2.69 5.40 -8.11
N SER A 46 2.94 4.15 -8.51
CA SER A 46 4.24 3.50 -8.33
C SER A 46 5.36 4.10 -9.19
N GLN A 47 4.99 4.75 -10.29
CA GLN A 47 5.91 5.39 -11.23
C GLN A 47 6.16 6.87 -10.91
N ILE A 48 5.49 7.44 -9.91
CA ILE A 48 5.78 8.79 -9.46
C ILE A 48 7.25 8.81 -9.02
N PRO A 49 8.12 9.50 -9.78
CA PRO A 49 9.52 9.52 -9.43
C PRO A 49 9.67 10.21 -8.09
N GLY A 50 10.80 9.95 -7.43
CA GLY A 50 11.24 10.84 -6.39
C GLY A 50 11.45 12.21 -6.98
N VAL A 51 10.46 13.08 -6.79
CA VAL A 51 10.47 14.44 -7.31
C VAL A 51 11.68 15.13 -6.69
N GLU A 52 12.50 15.83 -7.49
CA GLU A 52 13.71 16.53 -7.00
C GLU A 52 13.36 17.52 -5.89
N VAL A 53 12.19 18.16 -6.01
CA VAL A 53 11.55 19.02 -4.99
C VAL A 53 11.29 18.29 -3.65
N VAL A 54 11.15 16.96 -3.70
CA VAL A 54 10.78 16.07 -2.59
C VAL A 54 11.96 15.16 -2.18
N SER A 55 13.18 15.44 -2.64
CA SER A 55 14.42 14.72 -2.28
C SER A 55 14.44 13.24 -2.72
N GLU A 56 14.08 12.93 -3.97
CA GLU A 56 14.27 11.60 -4.58
C GLU A 56 13.72 10.41 -3.74
N THR A 57 12.53 10.56 -3.18
CA THR A 57 11.85 9.53 -2.35
C THR A 57 10.65 8.92 -3.08
N TYR A 58 10.27 7.69 -2.77
CA TYR A 58 9.09 7.06 -3.40
C TYR A 58 7.80 7.39 -2.64
N LEU A 59 6.69 7.40 -3.40
CA LEU A 59 5.36 7.55 -2.83
C LEU A 59 5.01 6.32 -1.99
N ASN A 60 4.70 6.52 -0.71
CA ASN A 60 4.28 5.45 0.20
C ASN A 60 2.75 5.33 0.22
N ARG A 61 2.05 6.46 0.30
CA ARG A 61 0.59 6.49 0.39
C ARG A 61 0.00 7.70 -0.33
N ALA A 62 -1.03 7.46 -1.13
CA ALA A 62 -1.88 8.50 -1.67
C ALA A 62 -3.26 8.48 -0.99
N ARG A 63 -3.86 9.65 -0.83
CA ARG A 63 -5.28 9.81 -0.53
C ARG A 63 -5.84 10.77 -1.56
N LEU A 64 -6.79 10.29 -2.36
CA LEU A 64 -7.48 11.04 -3.39
C LEU A 64 -8.97 11.08 -3.03
N ILE A 65 -9.59 12.24 -3.09
CA ILE A 65 -11.01 12.45 -2.77
C ILE A 65 -11.63 13.24 -3.90
N PHE A 66 -12.65 12.67 -4.52
CA PHE A 66 -13.44 13.31 -5.57
C PHE A 66 -14.83 13.63 -5.00
N ASN A 67 -15.13 14.91 -4.83
CA ASN A 67 -16.46 15.34 -4.38
C ASN A 67 -17.28 15.80 -5.59
N GLY A 68 -18.50 15.28 -5.76
CA GLY A 68 -19.35 15.66 -6.89
C GLY A 68 -19.67 17.15 -6.92
N ASN A 69 -19.36 17.82 -8.03
CA ASN A 69 -19.70 19.21 -8.24
C ASN A 69 -21.14 19.30 -8.79
N ARG A 70 -22.09 19.70 -7.94
CA ARG A 70 -23.53 19.73 -8.27
C ARG A 70 -23.89 20.68 -9.42
N SER A 71 -23.01 21.61 -9.79
CA SER A 71 -23.23 22.54 -10.89
C SER A 71 -22.80 21.98 -12.26
N LYS A 72 -22.16 20.81 -12.27
CA LYS A 72 -21.65 20.14 -13.48
C LYS A 72 -22.31 18.78 -13.62
N SER A 73 -22.96 18.55 -14.76
CA SER A 73 -23.61 17.27 -15.09
C SER A 73 -22.90 16.51 -16.21
N ASP A 74 -21.97 17.17 -16.91
CA ASP A 74 -21.20 16.54 -17.99
C ASP A 74 -20.14 15.60 -17.41
N LEU A 75 -20.35 14.29 -17.60
CA LEU A 75 -19.45 13.24 -17.15
C LEU A 75 -18.08 13.27 -17.81
N ARG A 76 -17.96 13.88 -19.00
CA ARG A 76 -16.68 13.99 -19.72
C ARG A 76 -15.84 15.15 -19.20
N SER A 77 -16.45 16.11 -18.51
CA SER A 77 -15.76 17.27 -17.95
C SER A 77 -14.76 16.88 -16.85
N ALA A 78 -13.60 17.53 -16.84
CA ALA A 78 -12.66 17.45 -15.71
C ALA A 78 -13.16 18.17 -14.46
N ALA A 79 -14.15 19.07 -14.61
CA ALA A 79 -14.74 19.84 -13.51
C ALA A 79 -15.92 19.12 -12.81
N LEU A 80 -16.22 17.87 -13.21
CA LEU A 80 -17.28 17.07 -12.60
C LEU A 80 -17.06 16.85 -11.10
N PHE A 81 -15.79 16.72 -10.70
CA PHE A 81 -15.42 16.47 -9.31
C PHE A 81 -14.45 17.52 -8.81
N ASP A 82 -14.70 18.01 -7.60
CA ASP A 82 -13.73 18.80 -6.84
C ASP A 82 -12.74 17.83 -6.17
N LEU A 83 -11.48 17.91 -6.61
CA LEU A 83 -10.41 17.04 -6.13
C LEU A 83 -9.77 17.60 -4.86
N ARG A 84 -9.63 16.74 -3.84
CA ARG A 84 -8.69 16.94 -2.74
C ARG A 84 -7.73 15.77 -2.69
N TRP A 85 -6.44 16.06 -2.55
CA TRP A 85 -5.41 15.03 -2.52
C TRP A 85 -4.38 15.29 -1.43
N SER A 86 -3.79 14.20 -0.94
CA SER A 86 -2.59 14.22 -0.11
C SER A 86 -1.70 13.03 -0.45
N PHE A 87 -0.42 13.28 -0.64
CA PHE A 87 0.61 12.28 -0.88
C PHE A 87 1.56 12.24 0.30
N GLN A 88 1.84 11.04 0.79
CA GLN A 88 2.78 10.77 1.86
C GLN A 88 3.93 9.93 1.29
N PHE A 89 5.14 10.44 1.46
CA PHE A 89 6.36 9.82 0.96
C PHE A 89 7.07 9.03 2.05
N GLU A 90 8.02 8.18 1.67
CA GLU A 90 8.81 7.37 2.61
C GLU A 90 9.55 8.24 3.64
N ASN A 91 10.11 9.37 3.22
CA ASN A 91 10.79 10.32 4.10
C ASN A 91 9.85 11.06 5.10
N SER A 92 8.60 10.61 5.23
CA SER A 92 7.55 11.21 6.04
C SER A 92 7.09 12.60 5.60
N LEU A 93 7.53 13.08 4.43
CA LEU A 93 6.96 14.29 3.84
C LEU A 93 5.51 14.02 3.45
N VAL A 94 4.64 14.99 3.75
CA VAL A 94 3.26 15.02 3.29
C VAL A 94 3.08 16.24 2.41
N VAL A 95 2.65 16.02 1.17
CA VAL A 95 2.33 17.06 0.19
C VAL A 95 0.82 17.04 -0.03
N THR A 96 0.19 18.20 0.00
CA THR A 96 -1.27 18.36 -0.12
C THR A 96 -1.63 19.35 -1.21
N VAL A 97 -2.89 19.38 -1.62
CA VAL A 97 -3.40 20.35 -2.61
C VAL A 97 -3.07 21.82 -2.29
N ASP A 98 -2.97 22.17 -1.00
CA ASP A 98 -2.68 23.53 -0.54
C ASP A 98 -1.19 23.83 -0.32
N SER A 99 -0.28 22.93 -0.72
CA SER A 99 1.17 23.16 -0.57
C SER A 99 1.66 24.25 -1.54
N ASP A 100 2.53 25.15 -1.06
CA ASP A 100 3.08 26.33 -1.79
C ASP A 100 4.04 26.00 -2.96
N PHE A 101 3.84 24.87 -3.62
CA PHE A 101 4.57 24.55 -4.84
C PHE A 101 3.91 25.29 -6.01
N GLU A 102 4.72 26.01 -6.78
CA GLU A 102 4.29 26.72 -7.98
C GLU A 102 3.93 25.70 -9.08
N TYR A 103 2.69 25.20 -9.04
CA TYR A 103 2.14 24.35 -10.09
C TYR A 103 1.15 25.15 -10.91
N ASP A 104 1.65 25.83 -11.95
CA ASP A 104 0.84 26.61 -12.91
C ASP A 104 0.08 25.72 -13.92
N THR A 105 -0.32 24.51 -13.50
CA THR A 105 -0.92 23.53 -14.41
C THR A 105 -2.14 22.87 -13.81
N THR A 106 -3.09 22.52 -14.69
CA THR A 106 -4.25 21.70 -14.33
C THR A 106 -3.79 20.38 -13.70
N PRO A 107 -4.47 19.83 -12.68
CA PRO A 107 -4.02 18.61 -12.00
C PRO A 107 -4.09 17.34 -12.87
N TYR A 108 -4.70 17.45 -14.05
CA TYR A 108 -4.93 16.37 -14.99
C TYR A 108 -4.26 16.70 -16.33
N ASN A 109 -3.76 15.66 -17.02
CA ASN A 109 -3.13 15.75 -18.33
C ASN A 109 -2.09 16.88 -18.46
N SER A 110 -1.32 17.12 -17.40
CA SER A 110 -0.27 18.15 -17.35
C SER A 110 1.10 17.57 -16.97
N ASP A 111 2.10 18.45 -16.96
CA ASP A 111 3.47 18.17 -16.52
C ASP A 111 3.60 18.04 -14.99
N PHE A 112 2.52 18.24 -14.24
CA PHE A 112 2.51 17.97 -12.80
C PHE A 112 2.89 16.52 -12.55
N TRP A 113 3.88 16.25 -11.70
CA TRP A 113 4.42 14.91 -11.48
C TRP A 113 3.37 13.87 -11.03
N ALA A 114 2.30 14.29 -10.34
CA ALA A 114 1.22 13.40 -9.93
C ALA A 114 0.07 13.30 -10.95
N SER A 115 0.12 14.12 -12.02
CA SER A 115 -0.90 14.18 -13.08
C SER A 115 -1.27 12.81 -13.63
N PRO A 116 -0.34 11.86 -13.89
CA PRO A 116 -0.73 10.54 -14.36
C PRO A 116 -1.68 9.81 -13.41
N THR A 117 -1.35 9.82 -12.12
CA THR A 117 -2.15 9.18 -11.08
C THR A 117 -3.50 9.87 -10.91
N LEU A 118 -3.51 11.20 -10.90
CA LEU A 118 -4.74 11.99 -10.75
C LEU A 118 -5.67 11.86 -11.96
N THR A 119 -5.13 11.77 -13.16
CA THR A 119 -5.87 11.59 -14.41
C THR A 119 -6.54 10.23 -14.46
N GLU A 120 -5.81 9.14 -14.15
CA GLU A 120 -6.42 7.81 -14.03
C GLU A 120 -7.50 7.77 -12.94
N ALA A 121 -7.25 8.41 -11.80
CA ALA A 121 -8.18 8.42 -10.68
C ALA A 121 -9.46 9.20 -10.98
N LEU A 122 -9.37 10.29 -11.75
CA LEU A 122 -10.53 11.02 -12.24
C LEU A 122 -11.38 10.13 -13.15
N HIS A 123 -10.75 9.43 -14.10
CA HIS A 123 -11.46 8.55 -15.01
C HIS A 123 -12.13 7.37 -14.30
N TYR A 124 -11.41 6.72 -13.39
CA TYR A 124 -11.95 5.72 -12.49
C TYR A 124 -13.17 6.23 -11.72
N SER A 125 -13.10 7.46 -11.19
CA SER A 125 -14.22 8.06 -10.44
C SER A 125 -15.47 8.29 -11.29
N LYS A 126 -15.30 8.63 -12.59
CA LYS A 126 -16.40 8.76 -13.55
C LYS A 126 -17.07 7.41 -13.85
N ILE A 127 -16.27 6.35 -13.98
CA ILE A 127 -16.78 4.98 -14.16
C ILE A 127 -17.54 4.55 -12.91
N MET A 128 -16.94 4.73 -11.72
CA MET A 128 -17.58 4.38 -10.44
C MET A 128 -18.89 5.15 -10.21
N HIS A 129 -18.95 6.45 -10.56
CA HIS A 129 -20.19 7.21 -10.51
C HIS A 129 -21.29 6.57 -11.38
N SER A 130 -20.95 6.19 -12.60
CA SER A 130 -21.87 5.53 -13.54
C SER A 130 -22.30 4.16 -13.02
N LEU A 131 -21.38 3.37 -12.48
CA LEU A 131 -21.64 2.06 -11.91
C LEU A 131 -22.55 2.14 -10.67
N PHE A 132 -22.32 3.10 -9.76
CA PHE A 132 -23.21 3.34 -8.62
C PHE A 132 -24.60 3.83 -9.04
N ALA A 133 -24.69 4.65 -10.09
CA ALA A 133 -26.00 5.04 -10.63
C ALA A 133 -26.79 3.83 -11.17
N LEU A 134 -26.13 2.88 -11.86
CA LEU A 134 -26.75 1.63 -12.31
C LEU A 134 -27.20 0.77 -11.13
N ASP A 135 -26.35 0.61 -10.13
CA ASP A 135 -26.63 -0.17 -8.92
C ASP A 135 -27.87 0.35 -8.18
N LEU A 136 -27.97 1.68 -8.04
CA LEU A 136 -29.14 2.33 -7.44
C LEU A 136 -30.38 2.30 -8.34
N GLY A 137 -30.26 1.81 -9.59
CA GLY A 137 -31.31 1.87 -10.60
C GLY A 137 -31.71 3.30 -10.96
N ASN A 138 -30.78 4.25 -10.83
CA ASN A 138 -31.01 5.67 -11.11
C ASN A 138 -30.69 5.99 -12.57
N CYS A 139 -31.67 5.77 -13.43
CA CYS A 139 -31.51 5.92 -14.88
C CYS A 139 -31.58 7.39 -15.35
N ASP A 140 -32.01 8.30 -14.48
CA ASP A 140 -32.06 9.74 -14.77
C ASP A 140 -30.72 10.44 -14.52
N SER A 141 -29.80 9.75 -13.83
CA SER A 141 -28.44 10.25 -13.62
C SER A 141 -27.62 10.15 -14.91
N PRO A 142 -26.75 11.12 -15.21
CA PRO A 142 -25.71 10.95 -16.21
C PRO A 142 -24.97 9.63 -15.97
N ASN A 143 -24.77 8.85 -17.04
CA ASN A 143 -24.17 7.53 -16.96
C ASN A 143 -23.35 7.22 -18.22
N LEU A 144 -22.10 6.79 -18.07
CA LEU A 144 -21.24 6.42 -19.19
C LEU A 144 -21.48 4.99 -19.71
N LEU A 145 -22.29 4.18 -19.05
CA LEU A 145 -22.35 2.73 -19.29
C LEU A 145 -23.67 2.28 -19.94
N VAL A 146 -24.58 3.22 -20.22
CA VAL A 146 -25.94 2.92 -20.75
C VAL A 146 -26.06 3.14 -22.26
N ASP A 147 -25.07 3.76 -22.88
CA ASP A 147 -25.04 4.05 -24.31
C ASP A 147 -23.63 3.84 -24.89
N GLU A 148 -23.57 3.68 -26.21
CA GLU A 148 -22.33 3.38 -26.94
C GLU A 148 -21.30 4.50 -26.86
N ASP A 149 -21.72 5.77 -26.96
CA ASP A 149 -20.80 6.92 -26.94
C ASP A 149 -20.18 7.11 -25.55
N GLY A 150 -20.99 6.92 -24.51
CA GLY A 150 -20.55 6.87 -23.12
C GLY A 150 -19.57 5.74 -22.89
N LEU A 151 -19.90 4.53 -23.38
CA LEU A 151 -19.09 3.34 -23.13
C LEU A 151 -17.73 3.43 -23.82
N ASN A 152 -17.69 3.91 -25.06
CA ASN A 152 -16.43 4.15 -25.76
C ASN A 152 -15.54 5.13 -24.98
N TYR A 153 -16.12 6.21 -24.44
CA TYR A 153 -15.39 7.12 -23.56
C TYR A 153 -14.93 6.44 -22.25
N ALA A 154 -15.77 5.60 -21.63
CA ALA A 154 -15.41 4.87 -20.41
C ALA A 154 -14.28 3.86 -20.63
N ILE A 155 -14.25 3.20 -21.80
CA ILE A 155 -13.20 2.28 -22.20
C ILE A 155 -11.88 3.03 -22.38
N LEU A 156 -11.90 4.13 -23.14
CA LEU A 156 -10.74 4.98 -23.38
C LEU A 156 -11.17 6.45 -23.51
N ASP A 157 -10.80 7.29 -22.55
CA ASP A 157 -10.92 8.74 -22.69
C ASP A 157 -9.91 9.24 -23.74
N PRO A 158 -10.36 9.86 -24.85
CA PRO A 158 -9.48 10.35 -25.91
C PRO A 158 -8.48 11.42 -25.43
N ASN A 159 -8.75 12.06 -24.29
CA ASN A 159 -7.88 13.07 -23.72
C ASN A 159 -6.94 12.53 -22.63
N ASN A 160 -7.03 11.25 -22.26
CA ASN A 160 -6.18 10.67 -21.22
C ASN A 160 -4.77 10.39 -21.76
N SER A 161 -3.85 11.31 -21.49
CA SER A 161 -2.47 11.24 -22.00
C SER A 161 -1.71 10.02 -21.53
N ASN A 162 -2.11 9.39 -20.42
CA ASN A 162 -1.46 8.19 -19.92
C ASN A 162 -1.64 7.00 -20.85
N ARG A 163 -2.79 6.89 -21.52
CA ARG A 163 -3.18 5.72 -22.32
C ARG A 163 -3.00 5.92 -23.83
N LEU A 164 -2.64 7.12 -24.26
CA LEU A 164 -2.25 7.41 -25.64
C LEU A 164 -0.86 6.84 -25.96
N PRO A 165 -0.53 6.57 -27.23
CA PRO A 165 0.82 6.15 -27.64
C PRO A 165 1.89 7.12 -27.13
N GLY A 166 2.97 6.59 -26.54
CA GLY A 166 4.00 7.42 -25.88
C GLY A 166 3.68 7.84 -24.45
N GLY A 167 2.44 7.66 -23.98
CA GLY A 167 2.05 7.83 -22.59
C GLY A 167 2.55 6.68 -21.71
N ILE A 168 2.43 6.85 -20.38
CA ILE A 168 2.94 5.87 -19.41
C ILE A 168 2.37 4.47 -19.62
N PHE A 169 1.12 4.34 -20.08
CA PHE A 169 0.43 3.08 -20.36
C PHE A 169 0.37 2.71 -21.84
N GLY A 170 0.57 3.67 -22.75
CA GLY A 170 0.44 3.44 -24.19
C GLY A 170 1.54 2.56 -24.80
N ASN A 171 2.67 2.40 -24.11
CA ASN A 171 3.83 1.64 -24.59
C ASN A 171 4.02 0.28 -23.90
N PHE A 172 3.10 -0.15 -23.03
CA PHE A 172 3.17 -1.49 -22.43
C PHE A 172 2.74 -2.57 -23.42
N THR A 173 3.60 -2.82 -24.41
CA THR A 173 3.52 -3.97 -25.32
C THR A 173 4.37 -5.15 -24.84
N ASP A 174 5.22 -4.95 -23.83
CA ASP A 174 6.03 -6.01 -23.20
C ASP A 174 5.29 -6.61 -21.99
N GLU A 175 5.02 -7.92 -22.07
CA GLU A 175 4.33 -8.71 -21.04
C GLU A 175 5.16 -8.88 -19.74
N ASP A 176 6.47 -8.63 -19.78
CA ASP A 176 7.42 -9.03 -18.73
C ASP A 176 7.55 -8.08 -17.52
N ARG A 177 6.92 -6.90 -17.54
CA ARG A 177 6.95 -5.97 -16.41
C ARG A 177 5.56 -5.88 -15.78
N LEU A 178 5.43 -6.15 -14.48
CA LEU A 178 4.32 -5.73 -13.62
C LEU A 178 2.89 -6.27 -13.90
N ASP A 179 2.69 -7.40 -14.58
CA ASP A 179 1.33 -7.88 -14.92
C ASP A 179 0.52 -6.80 -15.67
N ASN A 180 1.15 -6.11 -16.65
CA ASN A 180 0.56 -4.99 -17.38
C ASN A 180 -0.84 -5.28 -17.94
N HIS A 181 -1.09 -6.53 -18.32
CA HIS A 181 -2.37 -7.03 -18.80
C HIS A 181 -3.55 -6.64 -17.89
N ARG A 182 -3.33 -6.50 -16.57
CA ARG A 182 -4.39 -6.20 -15.60
C ARG A 182 -5.00 -4.81 -15.74
N PHE A 183 -4.29 -3.86 -16.35
CA PHE A 183 -4.76 -2.49 -16.54
C PHE A 183 -4.79 -2.04 -18.00
N THR A 184 -4.23 -2.84 -18.92
CA THR A 184 -4.27 -2.58 -20.37
C THR A 184 -5.23 -3.51 -21.12
N MET A 185 -5.71 -4.59 -20.50
CA MET A 185 -6.57 -5.59 -21.14
C MET A 185 -7.81 -5.90 -20.28
N LEU A 186 -8.85 -6.40 -20.94
CA LEU A 186 -10.07 -6.91 -20.30
C LEU A 186 -10.22 -8.41 -20.58
N PRO A 187 -10.75 -9.21 -19.64
CA PRO A 187 -11.09 -10.59 -19.90
C PRO A 187 -12.26 -10.65 -20.89
N ARG A 188 -12.22 -11.59 -21.83
CA ARG A 188 -13.37 -11.90 -22.66
C ARG A 188 -14.43 -12.65 -21.84
N PRO A 189 -15.72 -12.35 -22.04
CA PRO A 189 -16.80 -13.01 -21.31
C PRO A 189 -17.02 -14.47 -21.71
N ASP A 190 -16.44 -14.94 -22.82
CA ASP A 190 -16.58 -16.30 -23.36
C ASP A 190 -15.31 -17.17 -23.18
N ALA A 191 -14.27 -16.62 -22.54
CA ALA A 191 -13.01 -17.34 -22.37
C ALA A 191 -13.06 -18.30 -21.18
N ASP A 192 -12.39 -19.45 -21.35
CA ASP A 192 -12.13 -20.40 -20.25
C ASP A 192 -11.22 -19.73 -19.22
N GLU A 193 -11.75 -19.54 -18.01
CA GLU A 193 -11.16 -18.74 -16.91
C GLU A 193 -9.77 -19.24 -16.46
N SER A 194 -9.41 -20.46 -16.84
CA SER A 194 -8.13 -21.09 -16.49
C SER A 194 -6.93 -20.62 -17.33
N LEU A 195 -7.14 -19.81 -18.37
CA LEU A 195 -6.08 -19.38 -19.30
C LEU A 195 -6.05 -17.86 -19.50
N ILE A 196 -4.91 -17.25 -19.21
CA ILE A 196 -4.53 -15.85 -19.54
C ILE A 196 -4.75 -15.51 -21.04
N ARG A 197 -4.89 -16.54 -21.91
CA ARG A 197 -5.18 -16.41 -23.35
C ARG A 197 -6.57 -15.82 -23.67
N GLY A 198 -7.40 -15.54 -22.67
CA GLY A 198 -8.74 -14.99 -22.82
C GLY A 198 -8.86 -13.46 -22.80
N THR A 199 -7.77 -12.69 -22.76
CA THR A 199 -7.84 -11.22 -22.60
C THR A 199 -7.76 -10.46 -23.93
N VAL A 200 -8.37 -9.27 -23.98
CA VAL A 200 -8.38 -8.37 -25.15
C VAL A 200 -7.87 -6.99 -24.73
N PRO A 201 -6.97 -6.36 -25.50
CA PRO A 201 -6.52 -4.99 -25.24
C PRO A 201 -7.69 -4.01 -25.15
N LEU A 202 -7.62 -3.02 -24.26
CA LEU A 202 -8.69 -2.03 -24.08
C LEU A 202 -9.07 -1.32 -25.39
N VAL A 203 -8.08 -1.01 -26.24
CA VAL A 203 -8.28 -0.37 -27.56
C VAL A 203 -9.18 -1.21 -28.48
N GLU A 204 -9.08 -2.53 -28.40
CA GLU A 204 -9.82 -3.48 -29.23
C GLU A 204 -11.05 -4.06 -28.51
N SER A 205 -11.20 -3.76 -27.22
CA SER A 205 -12.17 -4.40 -26.35
C SER A 205 -13.60 -4.14 -26.79
N TYR A 206 -13.94 -2.92 -27.21
CA TYR A 206 -15.30 -2.60 -27.65
C TYR A 206 -15.72 -3.47 -28.84
N SER A 207 -14.98 -3.44 -29.95
CA SER A 207 -15.32 -4.18 -31.17
C SER A 207 -15.29 -5.70 -30.99
N THR A 208 -14.44 -6.21 -30.10
CA THR A 208 -14.27 -7.65 -29.86
C THR A 208 -15.31 -8.20 -28.89
N ILE A 209 -15.63 -7.45 -27.83
CA ILE A 209 -16.48 -7.93 -26.73
C ILE A 209 -17.93 -7.57 -26.98
N GLN A 210 -18.25 -6.37 -27.51
CA GLN A 210 -19.63 -5.92 -27.75
C GLN A 210 -20.52 -6.93 -28.48
N PRO A 211 -20.04 -7.68 -29.51
CA PRO A 211 -20.87 -8.68 -30.20
C PRO A 211 -21.31 -9.85 -29.31
N LEU A 212 -20.64 -10.06 -28.17
CA LEU A 212 -20.95 -11.10 -27.19
C LEU A 212 -21.90 -10.61 -26.10
N MET A 213 -22.16 -9.29 -26.02
CA MET A 213 -22.89 -8.66 -24.93
C MET A 213 -24.39 -8.55 -25.19
N GLY A 214 -25.14 -8.44 -24.10
CA GLY A 214 -26.52 -7.96 -24.11
C GLY A 214 -26.64 -6.47 -24.41
N PRO A 215 -27.87 -5.94 -24.48
CA PRO A 215 -28.09 -4.51 -24.60
C PRO A 215 -27.52 -3.77 -23.38
N LEU A 216 -26.96 -2.57 -23.62
CA LEU A 216 -26.66 -1.64 -22.55
C LEU A 216 -27.98 -1.12 -21.98
N SER A 217 -28.15 -1.23 -20.67
CA SER A 217 -29.39 -0.89 -20.00
C SER A 217 -29.15 -0.45 -18.57
N CYS A 218 -30.03 0.43 -18.10
CA CYS A 218 -30.14 0.78 -16.70
C CYS A 218 -31.18 -0.14 -16.06
N GLU A 219 -30.76 -1.34 -15.71
CA GLU A 219 -31.57 -2.22 -14.88
C GLU A 219 -30.98 -2.28 -13.47
N LYS A 220 -31.85 -2.42 -12.46
CA LYS A 220 -31.42 -2.54 -11.06
C LYS A 220 -30.48 -3.73 -10.92
N ALA A 221 -29.24 -3.45 -10.56
CA ALA A 221 -28.25 -4.42 -10.13
C ALA A 221 -28.05 -4.30 -8.61
N THR A 222 -27.28 -5.20 -8.01
CA THR A 222 -26.89 -5.06 -6.60
C THR A 222 -25.39 -5.33 -6.48
N ILE A 223 -24.63 -4.28 -6.19
CA ILE A 223 -23.23 -4.34 -5.78
C ILE A 223 -23.24 -4.78 -4.32
N ALA A 224 -23.18 -6.07 -4.10
CA ALA A 224 -22.73 -6.57 -2.82
C ALA A 224 -21.22 -6.56 -2.82
N ALA A 225 -20.62 -5.51 -2.26
CA ALA A 225 -19.29 -5.67 -1.73
C ALA A 225 -19.40 -6.70 -0.60
N GLN A 226 -19.13 -7.97 -0.90
CA GLN A 226 -18.47 -8.79 0.11
C GLN A 226 -17.16 -8.06 0.33
N TYR A 227 -17.20 -7.12 1.28
CA TYR A 227 -16.01 -6.75 1.97
C TYR A 227 -15.36 -8.09 2.29
N LEU A 228 -14.17 -8.30 1.76
CA LEU A 228 -13.07 -8.74 2.59
C LEU A 228 -12.99 -7.74 3.76
N CYS A 229 -14.02 -7.69 4.62
CA CYS A 229 -13.87 -8.17 5.95
C CYS A 229 -12.87 -9.30 5.77
N SER A 230 -11.62 -9.00 6.05
CA SER A 230 -10.99 -9.70 7.14
C SER A 230 -12.11 -9.99 8.15
N VAL A 231 -12.92 -11.03 7.90
CA VAL A 231 -13.40 -11.90 8.93
C VAL A 231 -12.11 -12.10 9.67
N PRO A 232 -11.93 -11.49 10.86
CA PRO A 232 -10.67 -11.59 11.54
C PRO A 232 -10.57 -13.08 11.83
N LYS A 233 -9.91 -13.82 10.92
CA LYS A 233 -9.66 -15.23 11.09
C LYS A 233 -8.74 -15.18 12.27
N GLN A 234 -9.25 -15.63 13.41
CA GLN A 234 -8.50 -15.72 14.64
C GLN A 234 -7.14 -16.28 14.26
N LYS A 235 -6.09 -15.47 14.42
CA LYS A 235 -4.72 -15.92 14.13
C LYS A 235 -4.56 -17.26 14.84
N SER A 236 -3.91 -18.23 14.20
CA SER A 236 -3.79 -19.56 14.80
C SER A 236 -3.31 -19.42 16.24
N VAL A 237 -3.86 -20.23 17.15
CA VAL A 237 -3.55 -20.13 18.59
C VAL A 237 -2.04 -20.12 18.82
N GLY A 238 -1.26 -20.79 17.96
CA GLY A 238 0.21 -20.77 17.98
C GLY A 238 0.82 -19.39 17.72
N VAL A 239 0.32 -18.60 16.77
CA VAL A 239 0.81 -17.23 16.50
C VAL A 239 0.46 -16.30 17.67
N MET A 240 -0.71 -16.50 18.29
CA MET A 240 -1.11 -15.73 19.47
C MET A 240 -0.21 -16.06 20.68
N LEU A 241 0.06 -17.35 20.93
CA LEU A 241 0.95 -17.78 22.01
C LEU A 241 2.38 -17.28 21.79
N LEU A 242 2.90 -17.34 20.56
CA LEU A 242 4.22 -16.84 20.23
C LEU A 242 4.32 -15.32 20.48
N ALA A 243 3.30 -14.56 20.09
CA ALA A 243 3.26 -13.12 20.32
C ALA A 243 3.23 -12.77 21.82
N ILE A 244 2.48 -13.53 22.63
CA ILE A 244 2.43 -13.35 24.10
C ILE A 244 3.81 -13.65 24.70
N VAL A 245 4.43 -14.78 24.36
CA VAL A 245 5.75 -15.16 24.86
C VAL A 245 6.82 -14.14 24.48
N LEU A 246 6.79 -13.63 23.24
CA LEU A 246 7.71 -12.59 22.78
C LEU A 246 7.51 -11.27 23.54
N ALA A 247 6.26 -10.86 23.77
CA ALA A 247 5.96 -9.67 24.54
C ALA A 247 6.46 -9.79 25.98
N ASP A 248 6.19 -10.92 26.65
CA ASP A 248 6.61 -11.16 28.04
C ASP A 248 8.14 -11.23 28.17
N LEU A 249 8.84 -11.83 27.21
CA LEU A 249 10.30 -11.83 27.16
C LEU A 249 10.87 -10.41 27.04
N VAL A 250 10.27 -9.57 26.20
CA VAL A 250 10.68 -8.17 26.05
C VAL A 250 10.44 -7.39 27.35
N PHE A 251 9.30 -7.60 28.02
CA PHE A 251 9.01 -6.96 29.31
C PHE A 251 9.96 -7.42 30.42
N LEU A 252 10.30 -8.71 30.48
CA LEU A 252 11.28 -9.23 31.45
C LEU A 252 12.68 -8.68 31.20
N GLN A 253 13.10 -8.57 29.93
CA GLN A 253 14.38 -7.94 29.59
C GLN A 253 14.41 -6.45 29.96
N ALA A 254 13.33 -5.73 29.69
CA ALA A 254 13.19 -4.32 30.06
C ALA A 254 13.20 -4.14 31.58
N ALA A 255 12.46 -4.97 32.32
CA ALA A 255 12.42 -4.95 33.78
C ALA A 255 13.79 -5.27 34.40
N TRP A 256 14.51 -6.26 33.85
CA TRP A 256 15.87 -6.57 34.28
C TRP A 256 16.83 -5.40 34.05
N LYS A 257 16.73 -4.73 32.90
CA LYS A 257 17.54 -3.53 32.60
C LYS A 257 17.23 -2.37 33.54
N LEU A 258 15.95 -2.15 33.85
CA LEU A 258 15.52 -1.17 34.85
C LEU A 258 16.03 -1.52 36.25
N LEU A 259 16.01 -2.80 36.64
CA LEU A 259 16.53 -3.24 37.93
C LEU A 259 18.05 -3.04 38.02
N GLN A 260 18.80 -3.42 36.99
CA GLN A 260 20.25 -3.16 36.93
C GLN A 260 20.53 -1.66 37.03
N TRP A 261 19.83 -0.85 36.23
CA TRP A 261 20.02 0.59 36.25
C TRP A 261 19.69 1.24 37.61
N THR A 262 18.60 0.81 38.25
CA THR A 262 18.21 1.31 39.59
C THR A 262 19.18 0.83 40.68
N ALA A 263 19.62 -0.42 40.62
CA ALA A 263 20.62 -0.97 41.53
C ALA A 263 21.95 -0.23 41.39
N ASP A 264 22.45 -0.05 40.16
CA ASP A 264 23.69 0.67 39.87
C ASP A 264 23.60 2.13 40.32
N SER A 265 22.48 2.80 40.04
CA SER A 265 22.24 4.18 40.48
C SER A 265 22.24 4.30 42.01
N ARG A 266 21.57 3.36 42.71
CA ARG A 266 21.48 3.38 44.18
C ARG A 266 22.80 2.99 44.85
N MET A 267 23.57 2.08 44.25
CA MET A 267 24.88 1.65 44.75
C MET A 267 26.01 2.62 44.41
N ALA A 268 25.91 3.41 43.32
CA ALA A 268 26.91 4.39 42.94
C ALA A 268 27.18 5.44 44.05
N ASN A 269 26.15 5.75 44.84
CA ASN A 269 26.18 6.76 45.92
C ASN A 269 26.56 6.21 47.30
N ARG A 270 26.90 4.92 47.44
CA ARG A 270 27.37 4.34 48.71
C ARG A 270 28.83 3.89 48.62
N PRO A 271 29.80 4.71 49.07
CA PRO A 271 31.22 4.38 48.97
C PRO A 271 31.60 3.11 49.76
N GLN A 272 30.87 2.77 50.82
CA GLN A 272 31.12 1.57 51.64
C GLN A 272 30.80 0.23 50.94
N MET A 273 30.16 0.23 49.78
CA MET A 273 29.81 -1.01 49.03
C MET A 273 30.73 -1.27 47.83
N LYS A 274 31.77 -0.45 47.61
CA LYS A 274 32.73 -0.58 46.51
C LYS A 274 33.99 -1.38 46.87
N PHE A 275 33.98 -2.09 48.00
CA PHE A 275 35.08 -2.91 48.46
C PHE A 275 34.68 -4.38 48.42
N CYS A 276 35.50 -5.22 47.79
CA CYS A 276 35.37 -6.66 47.93
C CYS A 276 35.77 -7.05 49.36
N GLU A 277 35.07 -8.00 49.96
CA GLU A 277 35.26 -8.44 51.35
C GLU A 277 36.71 -8.84 51.66
N GLY A 278 37.46 -9.36 50.66
CA GLY A 278 38.88 -9.68 50.77
C GLY A 278 39.88 -8.51 50.64
N CYS A 279 39.46 -7.29 50.31
CA CYS A 279 40.35 -6.12 50.23
C CYS A 279 40.57 -5.43 51.58
N LEU A 280 39.73 -5.71 52.58
CA LEU A 280 39.84 -5.13 53.91
C LEU A 280 40.84 -5.88 54.80
N ASP A 281 41.00 -7.19 54.61
CA ASP A 281 41.98 -8.01 55.34
C ASP A 281 43.43 -7.73 54.91
N ALA A 282 43.65 -7.23 53.69
CA ALA A 282 44.98 -6.89 53.18
C ALA A 282 45.62 -5.67 53.88
N ARG A 283 44.88 -4.91 54.70
CA ARG A 283 45.45 -3.83 55.52
C ARG A 283 46.00 -4.30 56.87
N GLY A 284 45.88 -5.59 57.18
CA GLY A 284 46.33 -6.19 58.44
C GLY A 284 47.75 -6.77 58.45
N GLY A 285 48.42 -6.94 57.30
CA GLY A 285 49.83 -7.35 57.31
C GLY A 285 50.34 -7.96 56.00
N ASN A 286 51.04 -7.15 55.19
CA ASN A 286 52.27 -7.51 54.46
C ASN A 286 52.83 -6.21 53.80
N PRO A 287 54.11 -5.84 53.96
CA PRO A 287 54.62 -4.55 53.47
C PRO A 287 54.97 -4.52 51.97
N ASP A 288 54.77 -5.60 51.23
CA ASP A 288 55.02 -5.63 49.78
C ASP A 288 53.77 -5.24 49.01
N GLY A 289 53.67 -3.94 48.71
CA GLY A 289 52.55 -3.35 47.99
C GLY A 289 52.33 -3.93 46.61
N ILE A 290 51.10 -4.34 46.31
CA ILE A 290 50.64 -4.66 44.96
C ILE A 290 50.64 -3.34 44.16
N GLN A 291 51.59 -3.18 43.24
CA GLN A 291 51.58 -2.09 42.27
C GLN A 291 50.50 -2.33 41.20
N LEU A 292 49.58 -1.37 41.08
CA LEU A 292 48.62 -1.30 39.98
C LEU A 292 49.35 -0.80 38.71
N GLU A 293 49.76 -1.71 37.84
CA GLU A 293 50.31 -1.35 36.54
C GLU A 293 49.17 -1.07 35.54
N ASN A 294 49.06 0.18 35.07
CA ASN A 294 48.17 0.56 33.98
C ASN A 294 48.79 0.08 32.66
N GLN A 295 48.40 -1.10 32.17
CA GLN A 295 48.89 -1.59 30.90
C GLN A 295 48.07 -1.06 29.72
N THR A 296 48.73 -0.34 28.81
CA THR A 296 48.15 0.14 27.55
C THR A 296 48.15 -0.98 26.51
N ARG A 297 46.94 -1.35 26.04
CA ARG A 297 46.56 -2.15 24.84
C ARG A 297 47.69 -2.90 24.10
N GLY A 298 47.74 -4.23 24.27
CA GLY A 298 48.45 -5.16 23.39
C GLY A 298 47.50 -6.19 22.74
N ARG A 299 47.45 -6.21 21.40
CA ARG A 299 46.88 -7.19 20.44
C ARG A 299 45.79 -8.16 20.97
N GLN A 300 44.54 -7.92 20.58
CA GLN A 300 43.41 -8.85 20.73
C GLN A 300 43.60 -10.11 19.85
N ARG A 301 43.40 -11.30 20.43
CA ARG A 301 43.06 -12.52 19.69
C ARG A 301 41.54 -12.61 19.57
N ALA A 302 41.07 -13.04 18.40
CA ALA A 302 39.65 -13.20 18.08
C ALA A 302 38.99 -14.24 19.00
N GLY A 303 37.85 -13.87 19.60
CA GLY A 303 37.01 -14.80 20.37
C GLY A 303 36.44 -14.29 21.70
N SER A 304 36.73 -13.07 22.15
CA SER A 304 36.19 -12.55 23.43
C SER A 304 35.02 -11.57 23.24
N THR A 305 33.85 -11.88 23.81
CA THR A 305 32.62 -11.06 23.86
C THR A 305 32.70 -9.95 24.92
N LEU A 306 33.73 -9.11 24.85
CA LEU A 306 33.98 -8.06 25.83
C LEU A 306 33.81 -6.67 25.20
N ARG A 307 33.06 -5.78 25.87
CA ARG A 307 32.77 -4.43 25.38
C ARG A 307 33.99 -3.51 25.58
N PRO A 308 34.12 -2.42 24.78
CA PRO A 308 35.39 -1.65 24.68
C PRO A 308 35.84 -0.90 25.95
N ASN A 309 35.04 -0.84 27.01
CA ASN A 309 35.28 0.00 28.20
C ASN A 309 35.33 -0.75 29.53
N ASP A 310 35.31 -2.06 29.50
CA ASP A 310 35.40 -2.86 30.72
C ASP A 310 36.87 -2.97 31.17
N ARG A 311 37.14 -2.56 32.42
CA ARG A 311 38.44 -2.77 33.09
C ARG A 311 38.45 -4.16 33.71
N TYR A 312 39.50 -4.93 33.48
CA TYR A 312 39.68 -6.24 34.10
C TYR A 312 40.98 -6.29 34.90
N VAL A 313 40.94 -7.02 36.02
CA VAL A 313 42.10 -7.35 36.83
C VAL A 313 42.38 -8.83 36.63
N ARG A 314 43.59 -9.18 36.18
CA ARG A 314 44.03 -10.58 36.08
C ARG A 314 44.77 -10.94 37.36
N LEU A 315 44.23 -11.90 38.13
CA LEU A 315 44.91 -12.46 39.29
C LEU A 315 45.90 -13.53 38.80
N HIS A 316 47.18 -13.33 39.06
CA HIS A 316 48.19 -14.38 38.96
C HIS A 316 48.36 -15.01 40.35
N SER A 317 48.08 -16.30 40.47
CA SER A 317 48.56 -17.08 41.62
C SER A 317 49.98 -17.55 41.31
N HIS A 318 50.94 -17.11 42.10
CA HIS A 318 52.20 -17.83 42.23
C HIS A 318 51.98 -18.94 43.26
N GLU A 319 52.25 -20.19 42.86
CA GLU A 319 52.50 -21.30 43.78
C GLU A 319 53.76 -21.05 44.61
#